data_AF-A0A9Q4SWJ4-F1
#
_entry.id   AF-A0A9Q4SWJ4-F1
#
_cell.length_a   1.000
_cell.length_b   1.000
_cell.length_c   1.000
_cell.angle_alpha   90.00
_cell.angle_beta   90.00
_cell.angle_gamma   90.00
#
_symmetry.space_group_name_H-M   'P 1'
#
loop_
_entity.id
_entity.type
_entity.pdbx_description
1 polymer ?
#
loop_
_entity_poly.entity_id
_entity_poly.type
_entity_poly.pdbx_seq_one_letter_code
_entity_poly.pdbx_strand_id
1 'polypeptide(L)'
;MSKIKGVILSVEDTILPKGKIDGDIFFEVDKLIKYFKNKNIEFVVFTNRAWVVGDDHIPLEDILRKHWGEFTYLCRAKDRSIPGKPTADATRYVLNLMGWQSTETLYIGASLNDMQTAVNGELLFLRATWWADKTDYGFEFSSPKDIARFIDTFCLRDHLWCHEIHDGDFNFYALAPFSTMKEEYTLYSEDARAAAKHGLGHPEFWTGALVSSLYFSGIHKHINYVSVYPGHKEGYGNNIMDEAISLFGKCFRKTYIPDLILRHTTSTKSQKARNEGIAIDHCNQLNTICLNPKPHRNPTTIYKKPPLGSGKTVLLIDDITTRGYSFESARAYIEKTGAKVILVSWLKTINTDISTLGELPSFDPYKPNHFENVPLGKFHRYRDNIVDILAPTELTRLFTAYKQWDWPV
;
A
#
# COMPACT_ATOMS: atom_id res chain seq x y z
N MET A 1 -5.21 1.49 -16.34
CA MET A 1 -4.92 0.85 -15.03
C MET A 1 -6.21 0.26 -14.49
N SER A 2 -6.15 -0.80 -13.67
CA SER A 2 -7.35 -1.40 -13.07
C SER A 2 -7.94 -0.48 -11.99
N LYS A 3 -9.26 -0.43 -11.90
CA LYS A 3 -10.01 0.12 -10.76
C LYS A 3 -10.88 -0.97 -10.17
N ILE A 4 -11.43 -0.72 -8.97
CA ILE A 4 -12.33 -1.70 -8.36
C ILE A 4 -13.54 -1.97 -9.28
N LYS A 5 -13.82 -3.25 -9.47
CA LYS A 5 -15.03 -3.79 -10.11
C LYS A 5 -15.92 -4.51 -9.10
N GLY A 6 -15.30 -5.21 -8.15
CA GLY A 6 -15.99 -6.16 -7.29
C GLY A 6 -15.54 -6.16 -5.83
N VAL A 7 -16.44 -6.57 -4.94
CA VAL A 7 -16.17 -6.78 -3.52
C VAL A 7 -16.66 -8.16 -3.09
N ILE A 8 -15.80 -8.90 -2.38
CA ILE A 8 -16.18 -10.13 -1.68
C ILE A 8 -16.48 -9.78 -0.23
N LEU A 9 -17.71 -10.04 0.23
CA LEU A 9 -18.17 -9.81 1.60
C LEU A 9 -18.24 -11.14 2.36
N SER A 10 -17.53 -11.22 3.48
CA SER A 10 -17.77 -12.27 4.47
C SER A 10 -19.09 -12.03 5.21
N VAL A 11 -19.55 -13.05 5.95
CA VAL A 11 -20.77 -12.96 6.75
C VAL A 11 -20.46 -12.72 8.22
N GLU A 12 -19.62 -13.56 8.82
CA GLU A 12 -19.31 -13.53 10.26
C GLU A 12 -18.62 -12.23 10.65
N ASP A 13 -19.22 -11.51 11.59
CA ASP A 13 -18.75 -10.22 12.09
C ASP A 13 -18.46 -9.20 10.97
N THR A 14 -19.11 -9.37 9.81
CA THR A 14 -19.08 -8.40 8.71
C THR A 14 -20.51 -7.99 8.33
N ILE A 15 -21.40 -8.96 8.17
CA ILE A 15 -22.83 -8.70 7.99
C ILE A 15 -23.59 -8.93 9.30
N LEU A 16 -23.12 -9.87 10.14
CA LEU A 16 -23.75 -10.17 11.43
C LEU A 16 -22.78 -10.88 12.41
N PRO A 17 -22.91 -10.65 13.73
CA PRO A 17 -21.95 -11.16 14.69
C PRO A 17 -22.15 -12.64 15.06
N LYS A 18 -23.39 -13.09 15.27
CA LYS A 18 -23.70 -14.46 15.75
C LYS A 18 -25.08 -14.99 15.34
N GLY A 19 -25.51 -14.76 14.11
CA GLY A 19 -26.85 -15.16 13.64
C GLY A 19 -27.97 -14.21 14.09
N LYS A 20 -27.64 -13.13 14.80
CA LYS A 20 -28.56 -12.06 15.17
C LYS A 20 -28.23 -10.81 14.36
N ILE A 21 -29.26 -10.16 13.82
CA ILE A 21 -29.09 -8.85 13.17
C ILE A 21 -29.02 -7.78 14.25
N ASP A 22 -27.95 -7.02 14.23
CA ASP A 22 -27.81 -5.76 14.94
C ASP A 22 -28.36 -4.66 14.03
N GLY A 23 -29.50 -4.07 14.38
CA GLY A 23 -30.25 -3.18 13.50
C GLY A 23 -29.44 -1.95 13.06
N ASP A 24 -28.67 -1.36 13.98
CA ASP A 24 -27.94 -0.12 13.72
C ASP A 24 -26.75 -0.38 12.78
N ILE A 25 -25.96 -1.41 13.07
CA ILE A 25 -24.82 -1.77 12.21
C ILE A 25 -25.31 -2.32 10.87
N PHE A 26 -26.37 -3.14 10.86
CA PHE A 26 -26.92 -3.67 9.62
C PHE A 26 -27.45 -2.55 8.71
N PHE A 27 -28.02 -1.48 9.28
CA PHE A 27 -28.41 -0.30 8.54
C PHE A 27 -27.20 0.41 7.89
N GLU A 28 -26.07 0.52 8.58
CA GLU A 28 -24.84 1.06 7.98
C GLU A 28 -24.24 0.12 6.90
N VAL A 29 -24.34 -1.21 7.07
CA VAL A 29 -23.99 -2.18 6.02
C VAL A 29 -24.92 -2.01 4.80
N ASP A 30 -26.22 -1.78 5.01
CA ASP A 30 -27.18 -1.53 3.92
C ASP A 30 -26.82 -0.26 3.13
N LYS A 31 -26.38 0.81 3.81
CA LYS A 31 -25.84 2.00 3.15
C LYS A 31 -24.58 1.69 2.34
N LEU A 32 -23.68 0.85 2.85
CA LEU A 32 -22.49 0.42 2.12
C LEU A 32 -22.86 -0.34 0.84
N ILE A 33 -23.84 -1.25 0.90
CA ILE A 33 -24.31 -1.99 -0.29
C ILE A 33 -24.99 -1.05 -1.31
N LYS A 34 -25.80 -0.09 -0.86
CA LYS A 34 -26.38 0.94 -1.72
C LYS A 34 -25.29 1.78 -2.38
N TYR A 35 -24.26 2.16 -1.63
CA TYR A 35 -23.10 2.87 -2.16
C TYR A 35 -22.39 2.07 -3.25
N PHE A 36 -22.15 0.77 -3.06
CA PHE A 36 -21.57 -0.10 -4.09
C PHE A 36 -22.37 -0.06 -5.38
N LYS A 37 -23.70 -0.23 -5.29
CA LYS A 37 -24.60 -0.15 -6.46
C LYS A 37 -24.52 1.20 -7.16
N ASN A 38 -24.56 2.30 -6.40
CA ASN A 38 -24.48 3.66 -6.95
C ASN A 38 -23.16 3.93 -7.69
N LYS A 39 -22.08 3.24 -7.30
CA LYS A 39 -20.76 3.34 -7.93
C LYS A 39 -20.50 2.25 -8.98
N ASN A 40 -21.51 1.43 -9.31
CA ASN A 40 -21.37 0.27 -10.20
C ASN A 40 -20.27 -0.70 -9.74
N ILE A 41 -20.16 -0.89 -8.43
CA ILE A 41 -19.30 -1.89 -7.80
C ILE A 41 -20.20 -3.10 -7.51
N GLU A 42 -19.88 -4.24 -8.13
CA GLU A 42 -20.59 -5.49 -7.86
C GLU A 42 -20.11 -6.10 -6.54
N PHE A 43 -20.94 -6.94 -5.93
CA PHE A 43 -20.55 -7.65 -4.71
C PHE A 43 -21.01 -9.10 -4.68
N VAL A 44 -20.25 -9.92 -3.97
CA VAL A 44 -20.54 -11.33 -3.70
C VAL A 44 -20.52 -11.55 -2.20
N VAL A 45 -21.56 -12.18 -1.65
CA VAL A 45 -21.51 -12.68 -0.27
C VAL A 45 -20.97 -14.10 -0.28
N PHE A 46 -19.87 -14.36 0.43
CA PHE A 46 -19.18 -15.65 0.40
C PHE A 46 -18.91 -16.24 1.79
N THR A 47 -19.48 -17.43 2.04
CA THR A 47 -19.45 -18.12 3.33
C THR A 47 -19.23 -19.64 3.20
N ASN A 48 -18.56 -20.23 4.19
CA ASN A 48 -18.41 -21.70 4.26
C ASN A 48 -19.65 -22.39 4.84
N ARG A 49 -20.38 -21.72 5.73
CA ARG A 49 -21.53 -22.28 6.46
C ARG A 49 -22.85 -21.63 6.04
N ALA A 50 -23.94 -22.37 6.17
CA ALA A 50 -25.27 -21.81 6.09
C ALA A 50 -25.56 -20.97 7.34
N TRP A 51 -26.22 -19.83 7.14
CA TRP A 51 -26.59 -18.91 8.21
C TRP A 51 -28.11 -18.77 8.26
N VAL A 52 -28.62 -18.74 9.47
CA VAL A 52 -30.04 -18.49 9.78
C VAL A 52 -30.13 -17.37 10.80
N VAL A 53 -31.25 -16.66 10.81
CA VAL A 53 -31.51 -15.53 11.72
C VAL A 53 -32.81 -15.74 12.48
N GLY A 54 -32.77 -15.44 13.78
CA GLY A 54 -33.92 -15.50 14.68
C GLY A 54 -34.37 -16.92 15.03
N ASP A 55 -35.41 -16.98 15.86
CA ASP A 55 -35.97 -18.24 16.38
C ASP A 55 -36.69 -19.05 15.29
N ASP A 56 -37.22 -18.37 14.27
CA ASP A 56 -37.86 -18.98 13.10
C ASP A 56 -36.83 -19.56 12.10
N HIS A 57 -35.53 -19.47 12.39
CA HIS A 57 -34.43 -20.00 11.57
C HIS A 57 -34.49 -19.60 10.09
N ILE A 58 -34.88 -18.35 9.81
CA ILE A 58 -34.99 -17.83 8.44
C ILE A 58 -33.60 -17.81 7.80
N PRO A 59 -33.42 -18.38 6.59
CA PRO A 59 -32.14 -18.31 5.90
C PRO A 59 -31.68 -16.86 5.70
N LEU A 60 -30.43 -16.58 6.07
CA LEU A 60 -29.87 -15.24 5.94
C LEU A 60 -29.97 -14.72 4.49
N GLU A 61 -29.71 -15.59 3.52
CA GLU A 61 -29.78 -15.25 2.09
C GLU A 61 -31.12 -14.61 1.71
N ASP A 62 -32.23 -15.15 2.20
CA ASP A 62 -33.58 -14.67 1.88
C ASP A 62 -33.80 -13.26 2.47
N ILE A 63 -33.32 -13.03 3.68
CA ILE A 63 -33.34 -11.70 4.33
C ILE A 63 -32.52 -10.72 3.51
N LEU A 64 -31.29 -11.09 3.14
CA LEU A 64 -30.41 -10.22 2.37
C LEU A 64 -30.98 -9.91 0.98
N ARG A 65 -31.58 -10.88 0.28
CA ARG A 65 -32.23 -10.63 -1.02
C ARG A 65 -33.43 -9.69 -0.91
N LYS A 66 -34.18 -9.75 0.20
CA LYS A 66 -35.27 -8.80 0.45
C LYS A 66 -34.77 -7.35 0.60
N HIS A 67 -33.61 -7.16 1.22
CA HIS A 67 -33.01 -5.83 1.42
C HIS A 67 -32.23 -5.34 0.20
N TRP A 68 -31.43 -6.22 -0.40
CA TRP A 68 -30.43 -5.88 -1.41
C TRP A 68 -30.81 -6.33 -2.82
N GLY A 69 -31.99 -6.93 -3.02
CA GLY A 69 -32.38 -7.48 -4.32
C GLY A 69 -31.51 -8.65 -4.75
N GLU A 70 -31.37 -8.83 -6.07
CA GLU A 70 -30.55 -9.91 -6.62
C GLU A 70 -29.05 -9.61 -6.53
N PHE A 71 -28.30 -10.59 -6.03
CA PHE A 71 -26.84 -10.60 -5.99
C PHE A 71 -26.32 -12.04 -5.91
N THR A 72 -25.01 -12.22 -6.11
CA THR A 72 -24.36 -13.53 -6.02
C THR A 72 -24.12 -13.91 -4.55
N TYR A 73 -24.77 -14.98 -4.11
CA TYR A 73 -24.60 -15.55 -2.77
C TYR A 73 -23.95 -16.94 -2.89
N LEU A 74 -22.74 -17.08 -2.36
CA LEU A 74 -21.96 -18.32 -2.43
C LEU A 74 -21.87 -18.96 -1.04
N CYS A 75 -22.41 -20.17 -0.90
CA CYS A 75 -22.39 -20.91 0.35
C CYS A 75 -21.94 -22.36 0.13
N ARG A 76 -20.73 -22.69 0.59
CA ARG A 76 -20.17 -24.05 0.45
C ARG A 76 -21.03 -25.14 1.11
N ALA A 77 -21.69 -24.82 2.22
CA ALA A 77 -22.58 -25.78 2.89
C ALA A 77 -23.82 -26.13 2.05
N LYS A 78 -24.29 -25.20 1.19
CA LYS A 78 -25.39 -25.43 0.26
C LYS A 78 -24.93 -26.06 -1.05
N ASP A 79 -23.73 -25.72 -1.52
CA ASP A 79 -23.14 -26.26 -2.75
C ASP A 79 -21.67 -26.65 -2.53
N ARG A 80 -21.40 -27.96 -2.55
CA ARG A 80 -20.06 -28.52 -2.33
C ARG A 80 -19.10 -28.34 -3.50
N SER A 81 -19.59 -27.93 -4.67
CA SER A 81 -18.72 -27.58 -5.80
C SER A 81 -17.94 -26.28 -5.55
N ILE A 82 -18.44 -25.43 -4.66
CA ILE A 82 -17.79 -24.19 -4.24
C ILE A 82 -16.58 -24.52 -3.36
N PRO A 83 -15.34 -24.14 -3.75
CA PRO A 83 -14.16 -24.36 -2.93
C PRO A 83 -14.25 -23.58 -1.61
N GLY A 84 -13.64 -24.13 -0.56
CA GLY A 84 -13.83 -23.64 0.80
C GLY A 84 -12.79 -22.62 1.18
N LYS A 85 -13.21 -21.58 1.90
CA LYS A 85 -12.29 -20.69 2.60
C LYS A 85 -11.45 -21.51 3.61
N PRO A 86 -10.14 -21.22 3.79
CA PRO A 86 -9.42 -20.06 3.27
C PRO A 86 -8.53 -20.35 2.05
N THR A 87 -8.88 -21.31 1.21
CA THR A 87 -8.01 -21.74 0.09
C THR A 87 -7.91 -20.70 -1.03
N ALA A 88 -6.78 -20.68 -1.75
CA ALA A 88 -6.64 -19.84 -2.96
C ALA A 88 -7.69 -20.18 -4.03
N ASP A 89 -8.11 -21.45 -4.10
CA ASP A 89 -9.15 -21.92 -5.01
C ASP A 89 -10.51 -21.29 -4.72
N ALA A 90 -10.79 -20.98 -3.45
CA ALA A 90 -12.02 -20.30 -3.05
C ALA A 90 -12.11 -18.90 -3.68
N THR A 91 -11.04 -18.12 -3.56
CA THR A 91 -11.00 -16.79 -4.17
C THR A 91 -10.96 -16.87 -5.69
N ARG A 92 -10.18 -17.81 -6.27
CA ARG A 92 -10.12 -18.01 -7.72
C ARG A 92 -11.48 -18.37 -8.31
N TYR A 93 -12.28 -19.17 -7.61
CA TYR A 93 -13.64 -19.50 -8.02
C TYR A 93 -14.51 -18.24 -8.14
N VAL A 94 -14.49 -17.35 -7.14
CA VAL A 94 -15.25 -16.09 -7.18
C VAL A 94 -14.77 -15.20 -8.32
N LEU A 95 -13.45 -15.00 -8.45
CA LEU A 95 -12.87 -14.16 -9.50
C LEU A 95 -13.26 -14.66 -10.90
N ASN A 96 -13.18 -15.98 -11.14
CA ASN A 96 -13.56 -16.58 -12.41
C ASN A 96 -15.06 -16.46 -12.70
N LEU A 97 -15.90 -16.71 -11.68
CA LEU A 97 -17.35 -16.60 -11.81
C LEU A 97 -17.78 -15.18 -12.19
N MET A 98 -17.15 -14.18 -11.57
CA MET A 98 -17.50 -12.77 -11.78
C MET A 98 -16.72 -12.10 -12.91
N GLY A 99 -15.74 -12.80 -13.52
CA GLY A 99 -14.88 -12.23 -14.56
C GLY A 99 -13.93 -11.13 -14.05
N TRP A 100 -13.56 -11.16 -12.77
CA TRP A 100 -12.69 -10.16 -12.15
C TRP A 100 -11.23 -10.58 -12.09
N GLN A 101 -10.34 -9.60 -12.03
CA GLN A 101 -8.94 -9.80 -11.65
C GLN A 101 -8.74 -9.53 -10.16
N SER A 102 -7.67 -10.09 -9.57
CA SER A 102 -7.35 -9.80 -8.17
C SER A 102 -7.15 -8.29 -7.96
N THR A 103 -6.42 -7.60 -8.84
CA THR A 103 -6.18 -6.15 -8.82
C THR A 103 -7.42 -5.29 -9.09
N GLU A 104 -8.60 -5.88 -9.24
CA GLU A 104 -9.89 -5.19 -9.45
C GLU A 104 -10.90 -5.56 -8.35
N THR A 105 -10.49 -6.36 -7.36
CA THR A 105 -11.39 -6.94 -6.35
C THR A 105 -10.92 -6.61 -4.95
N LEU A 106 -11.83 -6.31 -4.03
CA LEU A 106 -11.52 -6.18 -2.61
C LEU A 106 -12.14 -7.33 -1.81
N TYR A 107 -11.58 -7.62 -0.63
CA TYR A 107 -12.19 -8.54 0.33
C TYR A 107 -12.50 -7.81 1.63
N ILE A 108 -13.76 -7.84 2.05
CA ILE A 108 -14.20 -7.32 3.35
C ILE A 108 -14.54 -8.49 4.28
N GLY A 109 -13.90 -8.53 5.45
CA GLY A 109 -14.13 -9.57 6.43
C GLY A 109 -13.59 -9.21 7.81
N ALA A 110 -13.88 -10.02 8.82
CA ALA A 110 -13.48 -9.74 10.20
C ALA A 110 -12.63 -10.85 10.85
N SER A 111 -12.64 -12.06 10.28
CA SER A 111 -12.01 -13.23 10.92
C SER A 111 -10.61 -13.56 10.40
N LEU A 112 -9.87 -14.38 11.15
CA LEU A 112 -8.60 -14.95 10.69
C LEU A 112 -8.78 -15.77 9.40
N ASN A 113 -9.89 -16.49 9.28
CA ASN A 113 -10.23 -17.26 8.07
C ASN A 113 -10.45 -16.34 6.86
N ASP A 114 -11.07 -15.18 7.07
CA ASP A 114 -11.26 -14.17 6.03
C ASP A 114 -9.95 -13.54 5.59
N MET A 115 -9.10 -13.15 6.55
CA MET A 115 -7.76 -12.66 6.27
C MET A 115 -6.95 -13.67 5.44
N GLN A 116 -6.94 -14.93 5.85
CA GLN A 116 -6.24 -15.99 5.11
C GLN A 116 -6.82 -16.18 3.70
N THR A 117 -8.14 -16.06 3.53
CA THR A 117 -8.81 -16.15 2.22
C THR A 117 -8.36 -15.01 1.30
N ALA A 118 -8.35 -13.78 1.82
CA ALA A 118 -7.93 -12.60 1.07
C ALA A 118 -6.45 -12.69 0.67
N VAL A 119 -5.57 -13.01 1.64
CA VAL A 119 -4.13 -13.14 1.41
C VAL A 119 -3.81 -14.25 0.41
N ASN A 120 -4.43 -15.43 0.54
CA ASN A 120 -4.22 -16.54 -0.40
C ASN A 120 -4.77 -16.25 -1.80
N GLY A 121 -5.73 -15.32 -1.91
CA GLY A 121 -6.25 -14.81 -3.17
C GLY A 121 -5.52 -13.58 -3.72
N GLU A 122 -4.46 -13.12 -3.04
CA GLU A 122 -3.75 -11.86 -3.35
C GLU A 122 -4.70 -10.65 -3.45
N LEU A 123 -5.71 -10.61 -2.56
CA LEU A 123 -6.69 -9.53 -2.50
C LEU A 123 -6.35 -8.52 -1.40
N LEU A 124 -6.64 -7.24 -1.65
CA LEU A 124 -6.59 -6.21 -0.63
C LEU A 124 -7.70 -6.46 0.41
N PHE A 125 -7.29 -6.74 1.65
CA PHE A 125 -8.17 -7.06 2.77
C PHE A 125 -8.53 -5.82 3.58
N LEU A 126 -9.82 -5.48 3.59
CA LEU A 126 -10.41 -4.47 4.45
C LEU A 126 -11.03 -5.17 5.67
N ARG A 127 -10.38 -5.05 6.82
CA ARG A 127 -10.76 -5.68 8.08
C ARG A 127 -11.86 -4.89 8.77
N ALA A 128 -13.03 -5.49 8.90
CA ALA A 128 -14.13 -4.97 9.71
C ALA A 128 -13.86 -5.25 11.21
N THR A 129 -13.98 -4.22 12.06
CA THR A 129 -13.79 -4.33 13.53
C THR A 129 -14.98 -3.84 14.36
N TRP A 130 -16.09 -3.44 13.74
CA TRP A 130 -17.26 -2.86 14.44
C TRP A 130 -17.95 -3.80 15.45
N TRP A 131 -17.69 -5.11 15.44
CA TRP A 131 -18.13 -6.02 16.51
C TRP A 131 -16.98 -6.61 17.33
N ALA A 132 -15.87 -6.99 16.68
CA ALA A 132 -14.73 -7.59 17.35
C ALA A 132 -13.45 -7.41 16.53
N ASP A 133 -12.34 -7.13 17.21
CA ASP A 133 -11.01 -7.10 16.62
C ASP A 133 -10.33 -8.47 16.74
N LYS A 134 -10.52 -9.33 15.72
CA LYS A 134 -10.09 -10.74 15.78
C LYS A 134 -8.71 -11.03 15.17
N THR A 135 -8.09 -10.05 14.50
CA THR A 135 -6.78 -10.20 13.88
C THR A 135 -6.14 -8.83 13.68
N ASP A 136 -4.82 -8.72 13.75
CA ASP A 136 -4.09 -7.46 13.54
C ASP A 136 -3.67 -7.26 12.06
N TYR A 137 -4.21 -8.04 11.13
CA TYR A 137 -3.89 -8.02 9.70
C TYR A 137 -4.95 -7.27 8.87
N GLY A 138 -4.51 -6.61 7.78
CA GLY A 138 -5.40 -5.84 6.89
C GLY A 138 -5.67 -4.42 7.36
N PHE A 139 -6.30 -3.62 6.49
CA PHE A 139 -6.73 -2.26 6.82
C PHE A 139 -7.89 -2.30 7.81
N GLU A 140 -7.69 -1.73 8.98
CA GLU A 140 -8.72 -1.70 10.02
C GLU A 140 -9.79 -0.64 9.73
N PHE A 141 -11.05 -1.05 9.82
CA PHE A 141 -12.20 -0.16 9.72
C PHE A 141 -13.23 -0.47 10.81
N SER A 142 -13.45 0.52 11.67
CA SER A 142 -14.40 0.44 12.78
C SER A 142 -15.85 0.71 12.37
N SER A 143 -16.12 1.06 11.10
CA SER A 143 -17.48 1.22 10.58
C SER A 143 -17.59 0.91 9.08
N PRO A 144 -18.78 0.52 8.59
CA PRO A 144 -19.05 0.40 7.15
C PRO A 144 -18.84 1.72 6.39
N LYS A 145 -19.08 2.87 7.07
CA LYS A 145 -18.86 4.21 6.52
C LYS A 145 -17.39 4.45 6.18
N ASP A 146 -16.47 4.02 7.04
CA ASP A 146 -15.03 4.19 6.80
C ASP A 146 -14.55 3.34 5.62
N ILE A 147 -15.12 2.15 5.41
CA ILE A 147 -14.87 1.34 4.22
C ILE A 147 -15.35 2.06 2.96
N ALA A 148 -16.56 2.61 2.96
CA ALA A 148 -17.08 3.37 1.82
C ALA A 148 -16.19 4.58 1.50
N ARG A 149 -15.77 5.33 2.53
CA ARG A 149 -14.80 6.43 2.38
C ARG A 149 -13.50 5.96 1.74
N PHE A 150 -12.93 4.86 2.21
CA PHE A 150 -11.69 4.31 1.65
C PHE A 150 -11.84 3.93 0.17
N ILE A 151 -12.94 3.27 -0.18
CA ILE A 151 -13.23 2.86 -1.56
C ILE A 151 -13.40 4.10 -2.45
N ASP A 152 -14.19 5.08 -2.01
CA ASP A 152 -14.43 6.32 -2.75
C ASP A 152 -13.15 7.12 -2.98
N THR A 153 -12.30 7.18 -1.94
CA THR A 153 -11.09 8.00 -1.96
C THR A 153 -9.97 7.34 -2.76
N PHE A 154 -9.81 6.02 -2.65
CA PHE A 154 -8.58 5.36 -3.11
C PHE A 154 -8.79 4.29 -4.18
N CYS A 155 -9.94 3.60 -4.19
CA CYS A 155 -10.16 2.45 -5.05
C CYS A 155 -10.81 2.79 -6.39
N LEU A 156 -11.39 3.98 -6.50
CA LEU A 156 -12.02 4.52 -7.71
C LEU A 156 -11.13 5.53 -8.46
N ARG A 157 -9.87 5.67 -8.08
CA ARG A 157 -8.92 6.59 -8.71
C ARG A 157 -8.65 6.21 -10.16
N ASP A 158 -8.65 7.20 -11.04
CA ASP A 158 -8.25 7.00 -12.44
C ASP A 158 -6.74 7.25 -12.63
N HIS A 159 -6.11 8.04 -11.74
CA HIS A 159 -4.73 8.50 -11.88
C HIS A 159 -3.87 8.06 -10.68
N LEU A 160 -3.33 6.83 -10.74
CA LEU A 160 -2.58 6.24 -9.62
C LEU A 160 -1.22 6.90 -9.39
N TRP A 161 -0.48 7.17 -10.48
CA TRP A 161 0.88 7.71 -10.46
C TRP A 161 0.98 8.92 -11.39
N CYS A 162 1.49 10.04 -10.87
CA CYS A 162 1.77 11.22 -11.69
C CYS A 162 3.10 11.09 -12.43
N HIS A 163 4.09 10.48 -11.78
CA HIS A 163 5.46 10.43 -12.26
C HIS A 163 5.96 8.99 -12.25
N GLU A 164 6.45 8.52 -13.40
CA GLU A 164 6.96 7.17 -13.59
C GLU A 164 8.27 7.22 -14.36
N ILE A 165 9.23 6.39 -13.98
CA ILE A 165 10.45 6.15 -14.76
C ILE A 165 10.60 4.64 -14.93
N HIS A 166 10.69 4.21 -16.18
CA HIS A 166 11.05 2.85 -16.57
C HIS A 166 12.28 2.91 -17.48
N ASP A 167 13.43 2.56 -16.94
CA ASP A 167 14.68 2.52 -17.71
C ASP A 167 15.55 1.34 -17.29
N GLY A 168 15.48 0.25 -18.06
CA GLY A 168 16.12 -1.01 -17.70
C GLY A 168 15.61 -1.52 -16.35
N ASP A 169 16.53 -1.72 -15.40
CA ASP A 169 16.19 -2.12 -14.03
C ASP A 169 15.82 -0.94 -13.11
N PHE A 170 16.00 0.32 -13.56
CA PHE A 170 15.60 1.50 -12.79
C PHE A 170 14.09 1.75 -12.93
N ASN A 171 13.36 1.57 -11.83
CA ASN A 171 11.91 1.72 -11.76
C ASN A 171 11.53 2.67 -10.61
N PHE A 172 10.92 3.80 -10.93
CA PHE A 172 10.50 4.82 -9.96
C PHE A 172 9.07 5.26 -10.18
N TYR A 173 8.32 5.45 -9.09
CA TYR A 173 6.93 5.92 -9.08
C TYR A 173 6.71 7.00 -8.01
N ALA A 174 5.87 7.99 -8.29
CA ALA A 174 5.35 8.92 -7.28
C ALA A 174 3.88 9.26 -7.52
N LEU A 175 3.11 9.43 -6.44
CA LEU A 175 1.67 9.72 -6.52
C LEU A 175 1.42 11.08 -7.17
N ALA A 176 2.18 12.11 -6.75
CA ALA A 176 2.01 13.48 -7.25
C ALA A 176 3.30 14.34 -7.11
N PRO A 177 3.34 15.52 -7.74
CA PRO A 177 4.41 16.49 -7.56
C PRO A 177 4.42 17.09 -6.14
N PHE A 178 5.59 17.43 -5.60
CA PHE A 178 5.72 18.17 -4.35
C PHE A 178 6.12 19.62 -4.61
N SER A 179 5.33 20.57 -4.08
CA SER A 179 5.68 21.98 -3.96
C SER A 179 4.75 22.70 -2.98
N THR A 180 5.31 23.56 -2.12
CA THR A 180 4.53 24.52 -1.33
C THR A 180 4.54 25.93 -1.93
N MET A 181 5.14 26.10 -3.10
CA MET A 181 5.26 27.38 -3.81
C MET A 181 4.33 27.47 -5.02
N LYS A 182 3.69 26.36 -5.39
CA LYS A 182 2.72 26.28 -6.49
C LYS A 182 1.37 25.99 -5.88
N GLU A 183 0.44 26.95 -6.02
CA GLU A 183 -0.89 26.88 -5.43
C GLU A 183 -1.62 25.55 -5.70
N GLU A 184 -1.56 25.07 -6.94
CA GLU A 184 -2.11 23.79 -7.39
C GLU A 184 -1.65 22.55 -6.59
N TYR A 185 -0.47 22.61 -5.96
CA TYR A 185 0.13 21.50 -5.21
C TYR A 185 0.18 21.74 -3.70
N THR A 186 -0.06 22.98 -3.25
CA THR A 186 0.20 23.40 -1.87
C THR A 186 -0.61 22.58 -0.86
N LEU A 187 -1.92 22.39 -1.10
CA LEU A 187 -2.82 21.77 -0.12
C LEU A 187 -2.35 20.39 0.36
N TYR A 188 -2.09 19.48 -0.57
CA TYR A 188 -1.63 18.14 -0.21
C TYR A 188 -0.13 18.13 0.11
N SER A 189 0.69 19.02 -0.48
CA SER A 189 2.13 19.07 -0.21
C SER A 189 2.43 19.49 1.22
N GLU A 190 1.65 20.44 1.77
CA GLU A 190 1.77 20.85 3.17
C GLU A 190 1.37 19.72 4.12
N ASP A 191 0.29 19.00 3.82
CA ASP A 191 -0.14 17.85 4.60
C ASP A 191 0.88 16.71 4.56
N ALA A 192 1.36 16.31 3.37
CA ALA A 192 2.40 15.29 3.23
C ALA A 192 3.65 15.63 4.05
N ARG A 193 4.09 16.90 3.98
CA ARG A 193 5.25 17.37 4.74
C ARG A 193 5.01 17.35 6.24
N ALA A 194 3.81 17.71 6.70
CA ALA A 194 3.44 17.65 8.11
C ALA A 194 3.40 16.18 8.59
N ALA A 195 2.81 15.30 7.78
CA ALA A 195 2.66 13.88 8.07
C ALA A 195 4.03 13.25 8.21
N ALA A 196 4.92 13.47 7.25
CA ALA A 196 6.24 12.87 7.23
C ALA A 196 7.23 13.42 8.27
N LYS A 197 7.04 14.66 8.77
CA LYS A 197 7.97 15.25 9.76
C LYS A 197 7.54 15.08 11.21
N HIS A 198 6.23 15.13 11.46
CA HIS A 198 5.70 15.27 12.82
C HIS A 198 4.63 14.22 13.13
N GLY A 199 4.25 13.35 12.18
CA GLY A 199 3.05 12.53 12.31
C GLY A 199 1.77 13.36 12.40
N LEU A 200 1.83 14.65 12.02
CA LEU A 200 0.71 15.59 12.04
C LEU A 200 0.06 15.65 10.66
N GLY A 201 -1.24 15.89 10.55
CA GLY A 201 -1.94 15.82 9.25
C GLY A 201 -2.61 14.45 9.07
N HIS A 202 -2.55 13.87 7.87
CA HIS A 202 -3.30 12.65 7.55
C HIS A 202 -2.41 11.48 7.07
N PRO A 203 -1.58 10.86 7.93
CA PRO A 203 -0.76 9.70 7.56
C PRO A 203 -1.56 8.55 6.93
N GLU A 204 -2.78 8.32 7.40
CA GLU A 204 -3.68 7.30 6.86
C GLU A 204 -4.08 7.58 5.41
N PHE A 205 -4.22 8.85 5.03
CA PHE A 205 -4.52 9.22 3.64
C PHE A 205 -3.37 8.83 2.71
N TRP A 206 -2.13 9.16 3.08
CA TRP A 206 -0.95 8.83 2.29
C TRP A 206 -0.69 7.33 2.23
N THR A 207 -0.92 6.64 3.34
CA THR A 207 -0.86 5.17 3.41
C THR A 207 -1.91 4.55 2.49
N GLY A 208 -3.17 4.97 2.58
CA GLY A 208 -4.25 4.48 1.72
C GLY A 208 -3.99 4.73 0.24
N ALA A 209 -3.55 5.95 -0.11
CA ALA A 209 -3.21 6.32 -1.48
C ALA A 209 -2.05 5.48 -2.05
N LEU A 210 -0.99 5.28 -1.26
CA LEU A 210 0.17 4.49 -1.69
C LEU A 210 -0.18 3.01 -1.86
N VAL A 211 -0.82 2.41 -0.86
CA VAL A 211 -1.12 0.97 -0.87
C VAL A 211 -2.14 0.62 -1.94
N SER A 212 -3.20 1.44 -2.11
CA SER A 212 -4.14 1.27 -3.23
C SER A 212 -3.43 1.38 -4.57
N SER A 213 -2.54 2.36 -4.76
CA SER A 213 -1.79 2.52 -6.02
C SER A 213 -0.91 1.31 -6.32
N LEU A 214 -0.18 0.79 -5.33
CA LEU A 214 0.61 -0.44 -5.45
C LEU A 214 -0.24 -1.69 -5.74
N TYR A 215 -1.46 -1.71 -5.20
CA TYR A 215 -2.42 -2.79 -5.43
C TYR A 215 -2.97 -2.76 -6.86
N PHE A 216 -3.62 -1.66 -7.23
CA PHE A 216 -4.32 -1.47 -8.50
C PHE A 216 -3.38 -1.36 -9.71
N SER A 217 -2.11 -1.00 -9.52
CA SER A 217 -1.07 -1.09 -10.56
C SER A 217 -0.47 -2.49 -10.71
N GLY A 218 -0.71 -3.40 -9.77
CA GLY A 218 -0.12 -4.74 -9.77
C GLY A 218 1.33 -4.82 -9.30
N ILE A 219 1.97 -3.70 -8.93
CA ILE A 219 3.37 -3.66 -8.45
C ILE A 219 3.60 -4.63 -7.28
N HIS A 220 2.63 -4.76 -6.37
CA HIS A 220 2.72 -5.67 -5.23
C HIS A 220 2.92 -7.15 -5.62
N LYS A 221 2.58 -7.56 -6.86
CA LYS A 221 2.80 -8.93 -7.34
C LYS A 221 4.26 -9.20 -7.68
N HIS A 222 5.05 -8.17 -7.94
CA HIS A 222 6.43 -8.27 -8.41
C HIS A 222 7.49 -8.09 -7.32
N ILE A 223 7.06 -8.05 -6.04
CA ILE A 223 7.93 -7.75 -4.90
C ILE A 223 7.97 -8.91 -3.92
N ASN A 224 9.10 -9.05 -3.22
CA ASN A 224 9.27 -10.02 -2.14
C ASN A 224 9.38 -9.34 -0.78
N TYR A 225 10.08 -8.21 -0.74
CA TYR A 225 10.38 -7.46 0.47
C TYR A 225 9.96 -6.01 0.32
N VAL A 226 9.65 -5.39 1.45
CA VAL A 226 9.44 -3.95 1.53
C VAL A 226 10.39 -3.38 2.57
N SER A 227 10.95 -2.21 2.29
CA SER A 227 11.84 -1.49 3.20
C SER A 227 11.66 0.01 3.04
N VAL A 228 12.14 0.76 4.01
CA VAL A 228 12.28 2.21 3.96
C VAL A 228 13.73 2.61 3.88
N TYR A 229 13.97 3.82 3.39
CA TYR A 229 15.27 4.44 3.52
C TYR A 229 15.45 5.02 4.94
N PRO A 230 16.60 4.80 5.61
CA PRO A 230 16.79 5.29 6.97
C PRO A 230 16.90 6.81 7.01
N GLY A 231 16.34 7.42 8.06
CA GLY A 231 16.51 8.84 8.34
C GLY A 231 17.97 9.26 8.49
N HIS A 232 18.26 10.56 8.53
CA HIS A 232 19.63 11.11 8.53
C HIS A 232 20.54 10.69 9.70
N LYS A 233 19.99 10.26 10.84
CA LYS A 233 20.78 9.85 12.02
C LYS A 233 21.28 8.42 11.85
N GLU A 234 22.41 8.14 12.48
CA GLU A 234 22.88 6.76 12.66
C GLU A 234 21.77 5.86 13.26
N GLY A 235 21.67 4.64 12.75
CA GLY A 235 20.60 3.70 13.07
C GLY A 235 19.79 3.27 11.83
N TYR A 236 18.55 2.85 12.06
CA TYR A 236 17.64 2.37 11.02
C TYR A 236 16.22 2.88 11.26
N GLY A 237 15.34 2.61 10.30
CA GLY A 237 13.92 2.93 10.39
C GLY A 237 13.55 4.38 10.07
N ASN A 238 12.26 4.58 9.89
CA ASN A 238 11.60 5.87 9.75
C ASN A 238 10.22 5.72 10.39
N ASN A 239 10.08 6.12 11.67
CA ASN A 239 8.94 5.79 12.53
C ASN A 239 7.56 6.04 11.90
N ILE A 240 7.41 7.07 11.07
CA ILE A 240 6.14 7.42 10.42
C ILE A 240 5.79 6.45 9.28
N MET A 241 6.82 5.91 8.64
CA MET A 241 6.69 5.02 7.48
C MET A 241 6.57 3.54 7.90
N ASP A 242 7.05 3.20 9.10
CA ASP A 242 7.00 1.85 9.64
C ASP A 242 5.57 1.31 9.78
N GLU A 243 4.61 2.16 10.17
CA GLU A 243 3.20 1.78 10.33
C GLU A 243 2.52 1.53 8.97
N ALA A 244 2.66 2.48 8.04
CA ALA A 244 2.13 2.39 6.68
C ALA A 244 2.59 1.12 5.95
N ILE A 245 3.85 0.73 6.19
CA ILE A 245 4.50 -0.37 5.48
C ILE A 245 4.30 -1.70 6.19
N SER A 246 4.22 -1.70 7.52
CA SER A 246 3.74 -2.86 8.29
C SER A 246 2.35 -3.28 7.79
N LEU A 247 1.46 -2.31 7.57
CA LEU A 247 0.13 -2.55 7.04
C LEU A 247 0.15 -3.15 5.63
N PHE A 248 0.96 -2.60 4.72
CA PHE A 248 1.13 -3.15 3.37
C PHE A 248 1.69 -4.58 3.39
N GLY A 249 2.71 -4.83 4.22
CA GLY A 249 3.31 -6.16 4.41
C GLY A 249 2.28 -7.19 4.87
N LYS A 250 1.42 -6.80 5.83
CA LYS A 250 0.31 -7.60 6.33
C LYS A 250 -0.73 -7.92 5.24
N CYS A 251 -1.11 -6.94 4.41
CA CYS A 251 -2.14 -7.14 3.38
C CYS A 251 -1.71 -8.14 2.28
N PHE A 252 -0.44 -8.14 1.88
CA PHE A 252 0.02 -8.90 0.70
C PHE A 252 1.02 -10.01 1.02
N ARG A 253 1.14 -10.40 2.30
CA ARG A 253 2.12 -11.39 2.78
C ARG A 253 3.56 -11.05 2.35
N LYS A 254 3.87 -9.75 2.28
CA LYS A 254 5.22 -9.27 1.98
C LYS A 254 5.94 -9.03 3.29
N THR A 255 7.21 -9.43 3.36
CA THR A 255 7.97 -9.20 4.59
C THR A 255 8.47 -7.77 4.60
N TYR A 256 8.02 -6.99 5.57
CA TYR A 256 8.62 -5.70 5.90
C TYR A 256 9.94 -5.93 6.64
N ILE A 257 11.02 -5.31 6.18
CA ILE A 257 12.36 -5.42 6.75
C ILE A 257 12.83 -4.00 7.15
N PRO A 258 12.48 -3.51 8.35
CA PRO A 258 12.71 -2.11 8.75
C PRO A 258 14.19 -1.72 8.85
N ASP A 259 15.05 -2.70 9.10
CA ASP A 259 16.48 -2.55 9.31
C ASP A 259 17.30 -3.20 8.18
N LEU A 260 16.72 -3.31 6.98
CA LEU A 260 17.44 -3.81 5.80
C LEU A 260 18.64 -2.92 5.46
N ILE A 261 18.45 -1.60 5.55
CA ILE A 261 19.47 -0.58 5.29
C ILE A 261 19.80 0.07 6.63
N LEU A 262 21.07 -0.02 7.02
CA LEU A 262 21.60 0.61 8.23
C LEU A 262 22.33 1.87 7.84
N ARG A 263 22.07 2.96 8.54
CA ARG A 263 22.95 4.13 8.50
C ARG A 263 24.02 3.98 9.58
N HIS A 264 25.26 3.74 9.17
CA HIS A 264 26.40 3.60 10.07
C HIS A 264 27.09 4.94 10.39
N THR A 265 26.73 6.01 9.69
CA THR A 265 27.29 7.35 9.92
C THR A 265 26.23 8.41 9.65
N THR A 266 26.12 9.43 10.51
CA THR A 266 25.15 10.51 10.30
C THR A 266 25.41 11.23 8.98
N SER A 267 24.40 11.35 8.12
CA SER A 267 24.51 12.12 6.88
C SER A 267 24.11 13.58 7.09
N THR A 268 24.63 14.45 6.24
CA THR A 268 24.23 15.86 6.24
C THR A 268 22.82 15.98 5.69
N LYS A 269 21.89 16.58 6.47
CA LYS A 269 20.53 16.87 6.00
C LYS A 269 20.57 17.81 4.80
N SER A 270 19.83 17.48 3.75
CA SER A 270 19.69 18.32 2.56
C SER A 270 19.19 19.74 2.84
N GLN A 271 18.32 19.93 3.84
CA GLN A 271 17.91 21.27 4.25
C GLN A 271 19.05 22.07 4.90
N LYS A 272 19.83 21.43 5.78
CA LYS A 272 20.95 22.08 6.48
C LYS A 272 22.02 22.50 5.47
N ALA A 273 22.44 21.58 4.60
CA ALA A 273 23.44 21.88 3.58
C ALA A 273 23.01 23.00 2.61
N ARG A 274 21.73 23.02 2.19
CA ARG A 274 21.21 24.14 1.37
C ARG A 274 21.31 25.48 2.09
N ASN A 275 20.95 25.53 3.37
CA ASN A 275 21.05 26.76 4.16
C ASN A 275 22.51 27.20 4.39
N GLU A 276 23.44 26.25 4.41
CA GLU A 276 24.87 26.49 4.62
C GLU A 276 25.66 26.62 3.31
N GLY A 277 25.01 26.53 2.14
CA GLY A 277 25.66 26.57 0.82
C GLY A 277 26.56 25.36 0.53
N ILE A 278 26.43 24.28 1.29
CA ILE A 278 27.21 23.04 1.12
C ILE A 278 26.61 22.23 -0.03
N ALA A 279 27.44 21.90 -1.02
CA ALA A 279 27.04 20.98 -2.08
C ALA A 279 26.86 19.56 -1.51
N ILE A 280 25.71 18.95 -1.82
CA ILE A 280 25.46 17.53 -1.55
C ILE A 280 25.35 16.79 -2.87
N ASP A 281 26.01 15.66 -2.93
CA ASP A 281 25.95 14.67 -3.99
C ASP A 281 25.47 13.30 -3.45
N HIS A 282 25.61 12.26 -4.28
CA HIS A 282 25.30 10.89 -3.87
C HIS A 282 26.21 10.37 -2.75
N CYS A 283 27.47 10.85 -2.65
CA CYS A 283 28.43 10.36 -1.65
C CYS A 283 27.93 10.61 -0.22
N ASN A 284 27.24 11.73 0.03
CA ASN A 284 26.61 12.02 1.33
C ASN A 284 25.61 10.94 1.78
N GLN A 285 25.04 10.17 0.86
CA GLN A 285 24.17 9.03 1.17
C GLN A 285 24.93 7.70 1.05
N LEU A 286 25.64 7.48 -0.05
CA LEU A 286 26.35 6.24 -0.38
C LEU A 286 27.42 5.85 0.65
N ASN A 287 28.13 6.83 1.22
CA ASN A 287 29.21 6.60 2.21
C ASN A 287 28.71 6.49 3.65
N THR A 288 27.40 6.49 3.86
CA THR A 288 26.82 6.54 5.22
C THR A 288 25.94 5.34 5.53
N ILE A 289 25.69 4.48 4.55
CA ILE A 289 24.80 3.34 4.68
C ILE A 289 25.51 2.03 4.35
N CYS A 290 25.00 0.94 4.89
CA CYS A 290 25.28 -0.42 4.45
C CYS A 290 24.04 -1.29 4.62
N LEU A 291 24.05 -2.50 4.05
CA LEU A 291 22.99 -3.48 4.28
C LEU A 291 23.23 -4.22 5.59
N ASN A 292 22.14 -4.52 6.31
CA ASN A 292 22.19 -5.45 7.43
C ASN A 292 22.27 -6.89 6.90
N PRO A 293 23.29 -7.69 7.27
CA PRO A 293 23.38 -9.09 6.87
C PRO A 293 22.38 -10.01 7.59
N LYS A 294 21.83 -9.57 8.72
CA LYS A 294 20.87 -10.32 9.56
C LYS A 294 19.75 -9.40 10.05
N PRO A 295 18.95 -8.83 9.13
CA PRO A 295 17.89 -7.92 9.53
C PRO A 295 16.77 -8.65 10.27
N HIS A 296 15.88 -7.88 10.86
CA HIS A 296 14.67 -8.39 11.49
C HIS A 296 13.67 -8.85 10.42
N ARG A 297 13.17 -10.07 10.58
CA ARG A 297 12.03 -10.60 9.81
C ARG A 297 10.71 -10.16 10.42
N ASN A 298 10.70 -10.00 11.74
CA ASN A 298 9.61 -9.54 12.58
C ASN A 298 10.20 -9.02 13.91
N PRO A 299 9.41 -8.46 14.84
CA PRO A 299 9.94 -7.86 16.06
C PRO A 299 10.79 -8.76 16.96
N THR A 300 10.67 -10.09 16.83
CA THR A 300 11.35 -11.06 17.72
C THR A 300 12.34 -11.97 17.01
N THR A 301 12.39 -11.95 15.68
CA THR A 301 13.13 -12.93 14.88
C THR A 301 13.99 -12.23 13.84
N ILE A 302 15.29 -12.54 13.84
CA ILE A 302 16.24 -12.12 12.80
C ILE A 302 16.43 -13.19 11.72
N TYR A 303 16.83 -12.76 10.53
CA TYR A 303 17.30 -13.67 9.50
C TYR A 303 18.63 -14.33 9.88
N LYS A 304 18.76 -15.64 9.62
CA LYS A 304 20.03 -16.38 9.84
C LYS A 304 21.06 -16.14 8.74
N LYS A 305 20.60 -15.80 7.53
CA LYS A 305 21.39 -15.49 6.33
C LYS A 305 20.81 -14.24 5.67
N PRO A 306 21.60 -13.46 4.91
CA PRO A 306 21.07 -12.30 4.20
C PRO A 306 19.86 -12.66 3.33
N PRO A 307 18.75 -11.91 3.41
CA PRO A 307 17.52 -12.25 2.70
C PRO A 307 17.56 -11.89 1.20
N LEU A 308 18.51 -11.04 0.80
CA LEU A 308 18.64 -10.56 -0.57
C LEU A 308 19.52 -11.50 -1.42
N GLY A 309 19.26 -11.51 -2.72
CA GLY A 309 19.91 -12.37 -3.71
C GLY A 309 19.19 -12.35 -5.05
N SER A 310 19.70 -13.13 -6.01
CA SER A 310 19.06 -13.29 -7.32
C SER A 310 17.60 -13.75 -7.21
N GLY A 311 16.74 -13.17 -8.05
CA GLY A 311 15.30 -13.45 -8.06
C GLY A 311 14.52 -12.80 -6.92
N LYS A 312 15.15 -11.93 -6.11
CA LYS A 312 14.46 -11.10 -5.12
C LYS A 312 14.24 -9.69 -5.63
N THR A 313 13.11 -9.10 -5.28
CA THR A 313 12.78 -7.70 -5.58
C THR A 313 12.34 -6.99 -4.30
N VAL A 314 12.97 -5.84 -4.04
CA VAL A 314 12.69 -4.97 -2.89
C VAL A 314 11.88 -3.76 -3.35
N LEU A 315 10.74 -3.51 -2.70
CA LEU A 315 10.05 -2.24 -2.77
C LEU A 315 10.68 -1.29 -1.74
N LEU A 316 11.29 -0.21 -2.19
CA LEU A 316 11.86 0.81 -1.33
C LEU A 316 10.98 2.06 -1.35
N ILE A 317 10.55 2.50 -0.17
CA ILE A 317 9.58 3.58 -0.04
C ILE A 317 10.18 4.78 0.69
N ASP A 318 9.86 5.98 0.22
CA ASP A 318 10.26 7.28 0.79
C ASP A 318 9.05 8.24 0.85
N ASP A 319 9.15 9.31 1.63
CA ASP A 319 8.08 10.31 1.74
C ASP A 319 8.08 11.24 0.52
N ILE A 320 9.17 11.97 0.32
CA ILE A 320 9.29 13.05 -0.67
C ILE A 320 10.66 12.93 -1.34
N THR A 321 10.65 12.45 -2.58
CA THR A 321 11.87 12.37 -3.38
C THR A 321 12.22 13.73 -3.97
N THR A 322 13.44 14.20 -3.70
CA THR A 322 14.01 15.39 -4.37
C THR A 322 14.82 14.97 -5.60
N ARG A 323 16.12 14.66 -5.44
CA ARG A 323 17.02 14.26 -6.55
C ARG A 323 17.26 12.74 -6.65
N GLY A 324 16.61 11.96 -5.80
CA GLY A 324 16.76 10.50 -5.79
C GLY A 324 18.05 9.97 -5.16
N TYR A 325 18.90 10.80 -4.54
CA TYR A 325 20.20 10.35 -4.00
C TYR A 325 20.09 9.21 -2.98
N SER A 326 19.10 9.29 -2.08
CA SER A 326 18.82 8.24 -1.10
C SER A 326 18.42 6.92 -1.78
N PHE A 327 17.48 7.00 -2.72
CA PHE A 327 17.01 5.85 -3.48
C PHE A 327 18.12 5.21 -4.32
N GLU A 328 18.92 6.00 -5.02
CA GLU A 328 20.02 5.47 -5.81
C GLU A 328 21.12 4.86 -4.96
N SER A 329 21.43 5.45 -3.80
CA SER A 329 22.40 4.87 -2.88
C SER A 329 21.91 3.51 -2.36
N ALA A 330 20.66 3.42 -1.93
CA ALA A 330 20.08 2.15 -1.50
C ALA A 330 19.99 1.13 -2.63
N ARG A 331 19.58 1.56 -3.83
CA ARG A 331 19.48 0.71 -5.01
C ARG A 331 20.83 0.09 -5.35
N ALA A 332 21.90 0.90 -5.38
CA ALA A 332 23.25 0.39 -5.64
C ALA A 332 23.69 -0.69 -4.65
N TYR A 333 23.42 -0.51 -3.35
CA TYR A 333 23.72 -1.52 -2.33
C TYR A 333 22.87 -2.78 -2.48
N ILE A 334 21.56 -2.65 -2.72
CA ILE A 334 20.65 -3.79 -2.88
C ILE A 334 20.97 -4.57 -4.14
N GLU A 335 21.18 -3.90 -5.27
CA GLU A 335 21.49 -4.55 -6.56
C GLU A 335 22.85 -5.23 -6.55
N LYS A 336 23.80 -4.78 -5.72
CA LYS A 336 25.08 -5.48 -5.53
C LYS A 336 24.91 -6.90 -4.99
N THR A 337 23.77 -7.21 -4.38
CA THR A 337 23.41 -8.56 -3.92
C THR A 337 22.80 -9.44 -5.03
N GLY A 338 22.50 -8.87 -6.20
CA GLY A 338 21.74 -9.52 -7.28
C GLY A 338 20.22 -9.40 -7.16
N ALA A 339 19.71 -8.72 -6.14
CA ALA A 339 18.30 -8.37 -6.02
C ALA A 339 17.93 -7.18 -6.92
N LYS A 340 16.66 -7.03 -7.29
CA LYS A 340 16.11 -5.86 -7.99
C LYS A 340 15.46 -4.88 -7.02
N VAL A 341 15.27 -3.63 -7.43
CA VAL A 341 14.59 -2.61 -6.63
C VAL A 341 13.49 -1.92 -7.42
N ILE A 342 12.36 -1.67 -6.76
CA ILE A 342 11.32 -0.76 -7.21
C ILE A 342 11.25 0.39 -6.21
N LEU A 343 11.35 1.63 -6.69
CA LEU A 343 11.41 2.84 -5.88
C LEU A 343 10.05 3.53 -5.91
N VAL A 344 9.48 3.88 -4.76
CA VAL A 344 8.19 4.57 -4.71
C VAL A 344 8.20 5.67 -3.65
N SER A 345 7.74 6.85 -3.99
CA SER A 345 7.51 7.91 -3.00
C SER A 345 6.07 8.37 -2.95
N TRP A 346 5.68 9.02 -1.85
CA TRP A 346 4.41 9.75 -1.86
C TRP A 346 4.47 10.86 -2.90
N LEU A 347 5.50 11.70 -2.84
CA LEU A 347 5.61 12.85 -3.73
C LEU A 347 7.00 12.99 -4.38
N LYS A 348 7.03 13.67 -5.53
CA LYS A 348 8.27 14.01 -6.26
C LYS A 348 8.43 15.53 -6.37
N THR A 349 9.52 16.08 -5.86
CA THR A 349 9.78 17.54 -5.91
C THR A 349 9.84 18.03 -7.36
N ILE A 350 9.12 19.10 -7.66
CA ILE A 350 9.06 19.70 -9.00
C ILE A 350 10.43 20.18 -9.50
N ASN A 351 10.63 20.18 -10.82
CA ASN A 351 11.80 20.72 -11.50
C ASN A 351 13.16 20.22 -10.96
N THR A 352 13.18 19.04 -10.36
CA THR A 352 14.41 18.39 -9.89
C THR A 352 14.53 17.04 -10.56
N ASP A 353 15.64 16.83 -11.27
CA ASP A 353 15.85 15.60 -12.00
C ASP A 353 16.31 14.48 -11.04
N ILE A 354 16.04 13.23 -11.43
CA ILE A 354 16.63 12.07 -10.77
C ILE A 354 17.87 11.69 -11.57
N SER A 355 19.03 11.69 -10.90
CA SER A 355 20.29 11.23 -11.48
C SER A 355 20.59 9.84 -10.97
N THR A 356 20.82 8.88 -11.87
CA THR A 356 21.28 7.55 -11.48
C THR A 356 22.78 7.51 -11.20
N LEU A 357 23.22 6.49 -10.47
CA LEU A 357 24.63 6.16 -10.33
C LEU A 357 25.15 5.44 -11.57
N GLY A 358 26.37 5.78 -11.98
CA GLY A 358 27.14 4.99 -12.95
C GLY A 358 27.67 3.69 -12.31
N GLU A 359 28.53 2.99 -13.05
CA GLU A 359 29.14 1.76 -12.54
C GLU A 359 30.07 2.07 -11.35
N LEU A 360 29.77 1.45 -10.20
CA LEU A 360 30.61 1.53 -9.00
C LEU A 360 31.70 0.44 -9.04
N PRO A 361 32.86 0.68 -8.41
CA PRO A 361 33.86 -0.38 -8.21
C PRO A 361 33.26 -1.54 -7.41
N SER A 362 33.89 -2.71 -7.44
CA SER A 362 33.39 -3.83 -6.62
C SER A 362 33.51 -3.52 -5.13
N PHE A 363 32.43 -3.75 -4.38
CA PHE A 363 32.36 -3.49 -2.94
C PHE A 363 31.50 -4.55 -2.23
N ASP A 364 31.67 -4.65 -0.92
CA ASP A 364 30.84 -5.49 -0.05
C ASP A 364 29.67 -4.65 0.47
N PRO A 365 28.42 -4.94 0.06
CA PRO A 365 27.28 -4.12 0.46
C PRO A 365 26.92 -4.28 1.95
N TYR A 366 27.48 -5.26 2.66
CA TYR A 366 27.21 -5.49 4.08
C TYR A 366 28.23 -4.81 5.02
N LYS A 367 29.15 -4.01 4.48
CA LYS A 367 30.15 -3.26 5.26
C LYS A 367 30.04 -1.77 4.97
N PRO A 368 30.51 -0.91 5.89
CA PRO A 368 30.77 0.48 5.57
C PRO A 368 31.74 0.59 4.39
N ASN A 369 31.38 1.37 3.37
CA ASN A 369 32.23 1.66 2.23
C ASN A 369 32.45 3.17 2.12
N HIS A 370 33.56 3.54 1.49
CA HIS A 370 33.87 4.93 1.18
C HIS A 370 34.15 5.05 -0.32
N PHE A 371 33.39 5.91 -0.98
CA PHE A 371 33.51 6.19 -2.40
C PHE A 371 33.88 7.67 -2.60
N GLU A 372 34.72 7.91 -3.59
CA GLU A 372 35.12 9.24 -4.05
C GLU A 372 34.90 9.31 -5.57
N ASN A 373 34.55 10.50 -6.07
CA ASN A 373 34.35 10.75 -7.51
C ASN A 373 33.38 9.75 -8.16
N VAL A 374 32.26 9.48 -7.48
CA VAL A 374 31.26 8.53 -7.94
C VAL A 374 30.74 8.93 -9.32
N PRO A 375 30.82 8.04 -10.34
CA PRO A 375 30.34 8.37 -11.67
C PRO A 375 28.83 8.57 -11.66
N LEU A 376 28.37 9.59 -12.37
CA LEU A 376 26.95 9.81 -12.60
C LEU A 376 26.51 9.02 -13.83
N GLY A 377 25.36 8.37 -13.70
CA GLY A 377 24.70 7.68 -14.79
C GLY A 377 23.80 8.63 -15.57
N LYS A 378 22.63 8.12 -15.96
CA LYS A 378 21.63 8.87 -16.72
C LYS A 378 20.88 9.87 -15.84
N PHE A 379 20.50 10.99 -16.45
CA PHE A 379 19.59 11.97 -15.86
C PHE A 379 18.18 11.76 -16.39
N HIS A 380 17.24 11.54 -15.48
CA HIS A 380 15.82 11.47 -15.76
C HIS A 380 15.20 12.82 -15.44
N ARG A 381 14.89 13.59 -16.49
CA ARG A 381 14.34 14.93 -16.36
C ARG A 381 12.96 14.87 -15.73
N TYR A 382 12.70 15.74 -14.75
CA TYR A 382 11.41 15.79 -14.05
C TYR A 382 10.22 15.87 -15.02
N ARG A 383 10.31 16.74 -16.03
CA ARG A 383 9.20 17.00 -16.96
C ARG A 383 8.94 15.84 -17.92
N ASP A 384 9.98 15.12 -18.30
CA ASP A 384 9.91 14.06 -19.31
C ASP A 384 9.29 12.78 -18.75
N ASN A 385 9.15 12.69 -17.42
CA ASN A 385 8.69 11.51 -16.70
C ASN A 385 7.36 11.75 -15.96
N ILE A 386 6.66 12.84 -16.29
CA ILE A 386 5.25 13.05 -15.89
C ILE A 386 4.40 12.24 -16.86
N VAL A 387 3.81 11.15 -16.38
CA VAL A 387 2.95 10.27 -17.20
C VAL A 387 1.48 10.62 -17.08
N ASP A 388 1.09 11.35 -16.02
CA ASP A 388 -0.28 11.73 -15.78
C ASP A 388 -0.38 13.13 -15.17
N ILE A 389 -0.79 14.09 -16.01
CA ILE A 389 -0.93 15.50 -15.62
C ILE A 389 -2.20 15.78 -14.80
N LEU A 390 -3.15 14.84 -14.76
CA LEU A 390 -4.42 14.99 -14.05
C LEU A 390 -4.35 14.45 -12.61
N ALA A 391 -3.40 13.56 -12.33
CA ALA A 391 -3.13 13.02 -11.00
C ALA A 391 -3.05 14.08 -9.87
N PRO A 392 -2.40 15.25 -10.04
CA PRO A 392 -2.34 16.25 -8.97
C PRO A 392 -3.71 16.84 -8.64
N THR A 393 -4.52 17.15 -9.66
CA THR A 393 -5.87 17.70 -9.49
C THR A 393 -6.81 16.67 -8.85
N GLU A 394 -6.72 15.41 -9.28
CA GLU A 394 -7.47 14.32 -8.66
C GLU A 394 -7.09 14.18 -7.17
N LEU A 395 -5.79 14.15 -6.85
CA LEU A 395 -5.32 14.00 -5.48
C LEU A 395 -5.77 15.14 -4.58
N THR A 396 -5.73 16.40 -5.06
CA THR A 396 -6.25 17.57 -4.33
C THR A 396 -7.74 17.44 -4.03
N ARG A 397 -8.54 17.03 -5.04
CA ARG A 397 -9.98 16.81 -4.87
C ARG A 397 -10.24 15.71 -3.85
N LEU A 398 -9.55 14.57 -3.96
CA LEU A 398 -9.70 13.43 -3.06
C LEU A 398 -9.29 13.75 -1.64
N PHE A 399 -8.19 14.47 -1.44
CA PHE A 399 -7.75 14.90 -0.13
C PHE A 399 -8.75 15.85 0.54
N THR A 400 -9.37 16.74 -0.24
CA THR A 400 -10.42 17.64 0.25
C THR A 400 -11.68 16.86 0.64
N ALA A 401 -12.14 15.96 -0.25
CA ALA A 401 -13.30 15.12 -0.03
C ALA A 401 -13.10 14.17 1.16
N TYR A 402 -11.92 13.58 1.33
CA TYR A 402 -11.57 12.67 2.41
C TYR A 402 -11.86 13.27 3.80
N LYS A 403 -11.56 14.56 4.00
CA LYS A 403 -11.77 15.26 5.26
C LYS A 403 -13.24 15.53 5.59
N GLN A 404 -14.08 15.57 4.57
CA GLN A 404 -15.49 15.96 4.69
C GLN A 404 -16.43 14.81 4.28
N TRP A 405 -15.88 13.60 4.15
CA TRP A 405 -16.61 12.51 3.53
C TRP A 405 -17.79 12.08 4.40
N ASP A 406 -18.96 12.07 3.77
CA ASP A 406 -20.18 11.48 4.31
C ASP A 406 -20.84 10.61 3.25
N TRP A 407 -21.84 9.84 3.65
CA TRP A 407 -22.66 9.08 2.72
C TRP A 407 -23.17 10.01 1.61
N PRO A 408 -22.93 9.70 0.33
CA PRO A 408 -23.45 10.52 -0.76
C PRO A 408 -24.97 10.49 -0.72
N VAL A 409 -25.57 11.69 -0.81
CA VAL A 409 -27.02 11.92 -0.82
C VAL A 409 -27.65 11.39 -2.10
#